data_AF-A0A1P8X551-F1
#
_entry.id   AF-A0A1P8X551-F1
#
_cell.length_a   1.000
_cell.length_b   1.000
_cell.length_c   1.000
_cell.angle_alpha   90.00
_cell.angle_beta   90.00
_cell.angle_gamma   90.00
#
_symmetry.space_group_name_H-M   'P 1'
#
loop_
_entity.id
_entity.type
_entity.pdbx_description
1 polymer ?
#
loop_
_entity_poly.entity_id
_entity_poly.type
_entity_poly.pdbx_seq_one_letter_code
_entity_poly.pdbx_strand_id
1 'polypeptide(L)'
;MQLLQSGDAIAGWLREHVRSDIYLSAPYRRRWSLGGCEPSQFLATWPTDRLTKLGSDLYSFGVEARASDVGVHLSVGAEGVTIAVGRTDLGDGSPTEYAIFVGTDSSPAYVTNSPEVVTQLIRKFGEPLQPIPESDLIQVGFPGRPSGELTYIGSWQWDIHSEAHSPDFVVRAARAIVDAIEAREKDL
;
A
#
# COMPACT_ATOMS: atom_id res chain seq x y z
N MET A 1 -20.28 -1.13 12.88
CA MET A 1 -19.10 -0.38 12.39
C MET A 1 -19.30 1.10 12.64
N GLN A 2 -18.43 1.71 13.47
CA GLN A 2 -18.44 3.14 13.78
C GLN A 2 -17.99 3.95 12.54
N LEU A 3 -18.63 5.10 12.28
CA LEU A 3 -18.20 6.00 11.21
C LEU A 3 -16.98 6.84 11.66
N LEU A 4 -15.99 6.98 10.79
CA LEU A 4 -14.77 7.75 11.03
C LEU A 4 -14.86 9.07 10.26
N GLN A 5 -15.12 10.18 10.97
CA GLN A 5 -15.54 11.45 10.37
C GLN A 5 -14.40 12.45 10.11
N SER A 6 -13.15 12.06 10.30
CA SER A 6 -11.98 12.89 10.01
C SER A 6 -10.75 12.04 9.67
N GLY A 7 -9.74 12.67 9.06
CA GLY A 7 -8.44 12.02 8.84
C GLY A 7 -7.77 11.58 10.14
N ASP A 8 -7.89 12.38 11.20
CA ASP A 8 -7.37 12.03 12.54
C ASP A 8 -8.09 10.80 13.14
N ALA A 9 -9.41 10.66 12.92
CA ALA A 9 -10.16 9.49 13.37
C ALA A 9 -9.72 8.22 12.62
N ILE A 10 -9.47 8.32 11.31
CA ILE A 10 -8.90 7.23 10.51
C ILE A 10 -7.51 6.86 11.01
N ALA A 11 -6.62 7.84 11.17
CA ALA A 11 -5.26 7.63 11.65
C ALA A 11 -5.22 7.03 13.07
N GLY A 12 -6.06 7.54 13.97
CA GLY A 12 -6.23 7.04 15.33
C GLY A 12 -6.66 5.58 15.34
N TRP A 13 -7.69 5.23 14.57
CA TRP A 13 -8.19 3.86 14.47
C TRP A 13 -7.10 2.89 13.96
N LEU A 14 -6.41 3.24 12.86
CA LEU A 14 -5.32 2.42 12.32
C LEU A 14 -4.18 2.24 13.32
N ARG A 15 -3.86 3.28 14.12
CA ARG A 15 -2.81 3.24 15.13
C ARG A 15 -3.14 2.28 16.29
N GLU A 16 -4.41 2.21 16.68
CA GLU A 16 -4.90 1.31 17.72
C GLU A 16 -5.04 -0.15 17.23
N HIS A 17 -5.08 -0.36 15.92
CA HIS A 17 -5.32 -1.66 15.28
C HIS A 17 -4.13 -2.10 14.40
N VAL A 18 -2.89 -1.79 14.82
CA VAL A 18 -1.68 -2.30 14.16
C VAL A 18 -1.58 -3.81 14.38
N ARG A 19 -1.31 -4.55 13.29
CA ARG A 19 -1.29 -6.01 13.29
C ARG A 19 0.11 -6.56 13.05
N SER A 20 0.36 -7.77 13.57
CA SER A 20 1.63 -8.49 13.40
C SER A 20 1.60 -9.53 12.27
N ASP A 21 0.42 -9.85 11.74
CA ASP A 21 0.21 -10.79 10.63
C ASP A 21 0.17 -10.10 9.26
N ILE A 22 0.31 -8.78 9.21
CA ILE A 22 0.46 -8.01 7.97
C ILE A 22 1.95 -7.71 7.78
N TYR A 23 2.56 -8.37 6.81
CA TYR A 23 3.97 -8.19 6.46
C TYR A 23 4.21 -8.57 4.99
N LEU A 24 5.28 -8.03 4.40
CA LEU A 24 5.78 -8.52 3.11
C LEU A 24 6.42 -9.90 3.32
N SER A 25 5.94 -10.91 2.59
CA SER A 25 6.37 -12.31 2.75
C SER A 25 7.84 -12.57 2.37
N ALA A 26 8.48 -11.64 1.65
CA ALA A 26 9.87 -11.74 1.25
C ALA A 26 10.67 -10.47 1.55
N PRO A 27 11.98 -10.61 1.87
CA PRO A 27 12.85 -9.48 2.15
C PRO A 27 13.38 -8.86 0.85
N TYR A 28 12.48 -8.32 0.00
CA TYR A 28 12.82 -7.80 -1.33
C TYR A 28 13.95 -6.78 -1.29
N ARG A 29 13.87 -5.83 -0.35
CA ARG A 29 14.91 -4.82 -0.11
C ARG A 29 16.30 -5.43 0.06
N ARG A 30 16.40 -6.47 0.90
CA ARG A 30 17.66 -7.20 1.13
C ARG A 30 18.13 -7.91 -0.14
N ARG A 31 17.23 -8.49 -0.92
CA ARG A 31 17.60 -9.19 -2.17
C ARG A 31 18.12 -8.21 -3.22
N TRP A 32 17.52 -7.02 -3.33
CA TRP A 32 18.00 -5.95 -4.21
C TRP A 32 19.37 -5.41 -3.76
N SER A 33 19.53 -5.14 -2.46
CA SER A 33 20.82 -4.72 -1.89
C SER A 33 21.94 -5.74 -2.15
N LEU A 34 21.66 -7.05 -2.00
CA LEU A 34 22.62 -8.11 -2.37
C LEU A 34 23.00 -8.10 -3.87
N GLY A 35 22.09 -7.64 -4.73
CA GLY A 35 22.35 -7.41 -6.16
C GLY A 35 23.10 -6.12 -6.48
N GLY A 36 23.48 -5.33 -5.46
CA GLY A 36 24.11 -4.02 -5.62
C GLY A 36 23.13 -2.89 -5.94
N CYS A 37 21.82 -3.13 -5.82
CA CYS A 37 20.78 -2.14 -6.01
C CYS A 37 20.43 -1.49 -4.67
N GLU A 38 20.92 -0.27 -4.45
CA GLU A 38 20.56 0.57 -3.31
C GLU A 38 19.57 1.66 -3.75
N PRO A 39 18.49 1.93 -3.00
CA PRO A 39 17.56 2.99 -3.34
C PRO A 39 18.26 4.36 -3.40
N SER A 40 17.95 5.14 -4.43
CA SER A 40 18.45 6.50 -4.61
C SER A 40 17.39 7.56 -4.32
N GLN A 41 16.12 7.15 -4.23
CA GLN A 41 14.96 7.99 -4.01
C GLN A 41 14.03 7.35 -2.99
N PHE A 42 13.14 8.16 -2.40
CA PHE A 42 12.13 7.70 -1.46
C PHE A 42 10.83 8.51 -1.67
N LEU A 43 9.69 7.83 -1.64
CA LEU A 43 8.38 8.51 -1.65
C LEU A 43 8.15 9.30 -0.37
N ALA A 44 8.57 8.72 0.76
CA ALA A 44 8.39 9.33 2.07
C ALA A 44 9.27 10.58 2.20
N THR A 45 8.63 11.75 2.30
CA THR A 45 9.27 13.01 2.74
C THR A 45 9.13 13.28 4.22
N TRP A 46 8.32 12.49 4.93
CA TRP A 46 7.79 12.92 6.21
C TRP A 46 8.73 12.55 7.37
N PRO A 47 9.14 13.52 8.20
CA PRO A 47 9.52 13.19 9.55
C PRO A 47 8.23 12.88 10.33
N THR A 48 8.13 11.64 10.82
CA THR A 48 7.40 11.18 12.03
C THR A 48 5.97 10.64 12.01
N ASP A 49 5.02 10.93 11.09
CA ASP A 49 3.69 10.27 11.18
C ASP A 49 3.01 9.90 9.84
N ARG A 50 3.31 8.69 9.36
CA ARG A 50 2.72 8.08 8.16
C ARG A 50 1.21 7.89 8.26
N LEU A 51 0.68 7.61 9.45
CA LEU A 51 -0.73 7.34 9.64
C LEU A 51 -1.57 8.61 9.56
N THR A 52 -1.07 9.71 10.13
CA THR A 52 -1.79 10.98 10.11
C THR A 52 -2.07 11.45 8.69
N LYS A 53 -1.08 11.43 7.80
CA LYS A 53 -1.35 11.83 6.41
C LYS A 53 -1.98 10.75 5.54
N LEU A 54 -1.76 9.45 5.78
CA LEU A 54 -2.64 8.42 5.20
C LEU A 54 -4.10 8.70 5.55
N GLY A 55 -4.41 8.94 6.82
CA GLY A 55 -5.76 9.26 7.28
C GLY A 55 -6.32 10.52 6.61
N SER A 56 -5.53 11.60 6.55
CA SER A 56 -5.91 12.83 5.84
C SER A 56 -6.22 12.58 4.37
N ASP A 57 -5.40 11.80 3.67
CA ASP A 57 -5.57 11.55 2.24
C ASP A 57 -6.80 10.67 1.98
N LEU A 58 -6.99 9.61 2.75
CA LEU A 58 -8.18 8.76 2.65
C LEU A 58 -9.47 9.54 2.92
N TYR A 59 -9.45 10.43 3.92
CA TYR A 59 -10.58 11.31 4.21
C TYR A 59 -10.85 12.30 3.07
N SER A 60 -9.81 12.84 2.45
CA SER A 60 -9.93 13.82 1.35
C SER A 60 -10.62 13.25 0.10
N PHE A 61 -10.69 11.93 -0.04
CA PHE A 61 -11.40 11.29 -1.14
C PHE A 61 -12.92 11.46 -1.05
N GLY A 62 -13.46 11.89 0.10
CA GLY A 62 -14.90 12.12 0.28
C GLY A 62 -15.72 10.82 0.27
N VAL A 63 -15.07 9.68 0.52
CA VAL A 63 -15.70 8.36 0.59
C VAL A 63 -16.02 8.02 2.05
N GLU A 64 -17.07 7.23 2.26
CA GLU A 64 -17.44 6.82 3.61
C GLU A 64 -16.38 5.89 4.20
N ALA A 65 -15.83 6.27 5.36
CA ALA A 65 -14.84 5.48 6.10
C ALA A 65 -15.44 4.95 7.40
N ARG A 66 -15.37 3.63 7.62
CA ARG A 66 -15.91 2.96 8.79
C ARG A 66 -14.86 2.11 9.49
N ALA A 67 -14.88 2.14 10.82
CA ALA A 67 -14.11 1.25 11.67
C ALA A 67 -14.52 -0.20 11.44
N SER A 68 -13.53 -1.07 11.23
CA SER A 68 -13.67 -2.52 11.17
C SER A 68 -12.67 -3.17 12.15
N ASP A 69 -12.93 -4.42 12.52
CA ASP A 69 -12.06 -5.18 13.44
C ASP A 69 -10.64 -5.37 12.88
N VAL A 70 -10.48 -5.28 11.57
CA VAL A 70 -9.22 -5.52 10.86
C VAL A 70 -8.51 -4.25 10.41
N GLY A 71 -9.17 -3.08 10.47
CA GLY A 71 -8.66 -1.82 9.92
C GLY A 71 -9.77 -0.82 9.59
N VAL A 72 -9.60 -0.02 8.55
CA VAL A 72 -10.58 0.98 8.08
C VAL A 72 -11.21 0.54 6.77
N HIS A 73 -12.52 0.35 6.78
CA HIS A 73 -13.30 0.04 5.59
C HIS A 73 -13.69 1.33 4.85
N LEU A 74 -13.48 1.36 3.54
CA LEU A 74 -13.84 2.44 2.65
C LEU A 74 -14.86 1.96 1.62
N SER A 75 -15.94 2.70 1.46
CA SER A 75 -16.99 2.43 0.48
C SER A 75 -16.57 2.87 -0.93
N VAL A 76 -15.56 2.20 -1.50
CA VAL A 76 -15.04 2.43 -2.86
C VAL A 76 -15.22 1.20 -3.75
N GLY A 77 -15.51 1.43 -5.03
CA GLY A 77 -15.86 0.34 -5.95
C GLY A 77 -17.16 -0.37 -5.56
N ALA A 78 -17.38 -1.57 -6.10
CA ALA A 78 -18.60 -2.34 -5.83
C ALA A 78 -18.57 -3.07 -4.48
N GLU A 79 -17.41 -3.57 -4.07
CA GLU A 79 -17.25 -4.45 -2.90
C GLU A 79 -16.72 -3.72 -1.66
N GLY A 80 -16.30 -2.46 -1.81
CA GLY A 80 -15.55 -1.77 -0.77
C GLY A 80 -14.14 -2.36 -0.61
N VAL A 81 -13.31 -1.66 0.14
CA VAL A 81 -11.97 -2.12 0.50
C VAL A 81 -11.71 -1.85 1.96
N THR A 82 -10.92 -2.70 2.60
CA THR A 82 -10.48 -2.48 3.97
C THR A 82 -8.97 -2.30 3.99
N ILE A 83 -8.53 -1.17 4.54
CA ILE A 83 -7.12 -0.82 4.70
C ILE A 83 -6.71 -1.19 6.12
N ALA A 84 -5.65 -1.98 6.23
CA ALA A 84 -5.06 -2.36 7.50
C ALA A 84 -3.57 -2.03 7.50
N VAL A 85 -2.99 -1.94 8.70
CA VAL A 85 -1.57 -1.60 8.86
C VAL A 85 -0.86 -2.65 9.70
N GLY A 86 0.35 -2.96 9.27
CA GLY A 86 1.20 -4.00 9.79
C GLY A 86 2.49 -3.45 10.36
N ARG A 87 3.05 -4.21 11.30
CA ARG A 87 4.42 -4.01 11.75
C ARG A 87 5.05 -5.33 12.11
N THR A 88 6.21 -5.58 11.52
CA THR A 88 6.94 -6.84 11.69
C THR A 88 7.59 -6.96 13.08
N ASP A 89 8.07 -5.85 13.67
CA ASP A 89 8.63 -5.82 15.03
C ASP A 89 7.63 -5.23 16.04
N LEU A 90 7.34 -5.94 17.14
CA LEU A 90 6.48 -5.46 18.21
C LEU A 90 7.25 -4.43 19.08
N GLY A 91 6.83 -3.16 19.09
CA GLY A 91 7.45 -2.08 19.87
C GLY A 91 6.68 -0.75 19.77
N ASP A 92 7.29 0.37 20.18
CA ASP A 92 6.76 1.72 19.88
C ASP A 92 7.30 2.18 18.52
N GLY A 93 6.43 2.57 17.59
CA GLY A 93 6.86 3.00 16.25
C GLY A 93 5.77 2.94 15.17
N SER A 94 5.95 3.69 14.09
CA SER A 94 5.00 3.72 12.96
C SER A 94 4.89 2.35 12.26
N PRO A 95 3.75 2.05 11.63
CA PRO A 95 3.60 0.84 10.81
C PRO A 95 4.57 0.85 9.62
N THR A 96 5.10 -0.34 9.34
CA THR A 96 6.06 -0.61 8.26
C THR A 96 5.37 -1.16 7.02
N GLU A 97 4.20 -1.78 7.17
CA GLU A 97 3.43 -2.36 6.08
C GLU A 97 1.98 -1.88 6.07
N TYR A 98 1.38 -1.88 4.88
CA TYR A 98 0.01 -1.46 4.62
C TYR A 98 -0.63 -2.50 3.72
N ALA A 99 -1.84 -2.95 4.08
CA ALA A 99 -2.55 -3.98 3.37
C ALA A 99 -3.92 -3.52 2.92
N ILE A 100 -4.37 -4.05 1.77
CA ILE A 100 -5.69 -3.84 1.20
C ILE A 100 -6.39 -5.19 1.11
N PHE A 101 -7.55 -5.27 1.74
CA PHE A 101 -8.49 -6.37 1.65
C PHE A 101 -9.67 -5.94 0.79
N VAL A 102 -10.23 -6.86 -0.01
CA VAL A 102 -11.44 -6.62 -0.80
C VAL A 102 -12.55 -7.51 -0.28
N GLY A 103 -13.75 -6.95 -0.19
CA GLY A 103 -14.91 -7.68 0.32
C GLY A 103 -14.68 -8.25 1.74
N THR A 104 -14.88 -9.56 1.89
CA THR A 104 -14.76 -10.28 3.17
C THR A 104 -13.56 -11.22 3.22
N ASP A 105 -12.56 -11.00 2.36
CA ASP A 105 -11.41 -11.90 2.24
C ASP A 105 -10.57 -11.95 3.53
N SER A 106 -10.12 -13.15 3.87
CA SER A 106 -9.27 -13.37 5.06
C SER A 106 -7.80 -13.05 4.80
N SER A 107 -7.40 -12.94 3.53
CA SER A 107 -6.04 -12.62 3.11
C SER A 107 -6.02 -11.29 2.36
N PRO A 108 -4.96 -10.48 2.52
CA PRO A 108 -4.87 -9.21 1.82
C PRO A 108 -4.72 -9.46 0.31
N ALA A 109 -5.45 -8.70 -0.49
CA ALA A 109 -5.27 -8.71 -1.94
C ALA A 109 -3.95 -8.03 -2.35
N TYR A 110 -3.46 -7.11 -1.52
CA TYR A 110 -2.24 -6.35 -1.73
C TYR A 110 -1.59 -5.93 -0.42
N VAL A 111 -0.26 -6.01 -0.35
CA VAL A 111 0.57 -5.54 0.78
C VAL A 111 1.72 -4.70 0.23
N THR A 112 2.04 -3.57 0.87
CA THR A 112 3.13 -2.68 0.47
C THR A 112 3.81 -2.03 1.68
N ASN A 113 5.05 -1.57 1.50
CA ASN A 113 5.75 -0.74 2.49
C ASN A 113 5.47 0.77 2.32
N SER A 114 4.68 1.19 1.33
CA SER A 114 4.42 2.61 1.02
C SER A 114 2.93 2.97 1.18
N PRO A 115 2.57 3.85 2.15
CA PRO A 115 1.22 4.37 2.25
C PRO A 115 0.84 5.27 1.06
N GLU A 116 1.81 5.94 0.42
CA GLU A 116 1.57 6.78 -0.75
C GLU A 116 1.01 5.96 -1.92
N VAL A 117 1.52 4.74 -2.12
CA VAL A 117 1.00 3.81 -3.13
C VAL A 117 -0.43 3.37 -2.79
N VAL A 118 -0.73 3.12 -1.51
CA VAL A 118 -2.10 2.81 -1.06
C VAL A 118 -3.04 3.96 -1.42
N THR A 119 -2.66 5.20 -1.11
CA THR A 119 -3.46 6.39 -1.44
C THR A 119 -3.76 6.47 -2.95
N GLN A 120 -2.75 6.31 -3.81
CA GLN A 120 -2.97 6.36 -5.27
C GLN A 120 -3.85 5.21 -5.77
N LEU A 121 -3.67 4.01 -5.23
CA LEU A 121 -4.47 2.84 -5.59
C LEU A 121 -5.93 3.03 -5.23
N ILE A 122 -6.22 3.46 -4.00
CA ILE A 122 -7.57 3.64 -3.48
C ILE A 122 -8.31 4.74 -4.26
N ARG A 123 -7.62 5.85 -4.56
CA ARG A 123 -8.18 6.96 -5.34
C ARG A 123 -8.76 6.51 -6.68
N LYS A 124 -8.15 5.51 -7.32
CA LYS A 124 -8.54 4.98 -8.63
C LYS A 124 -9.17 3.59 -8.56
N PHE A 125 -9.56 3.12 -7.36
CA PHE A 125 -10.00 1.73 -7.18
C PHE A 125 -11.25 1.39 -8.00
N GLY A 126 -12.19 2.33 -8.13
CA GLY A 126 -13.40 2.15 -8.93
C GLY A 126 -13.20 2.32 -10.45
N GLU A 127 -12.02 2.74 -10.91
CA GLU A 127 -11.76 2.95 -12.32
C GLU A 127 -11.50 1.62 -13.06
N PRO A 128 -11.83 1.55 -14.37
CA PRO A 128 -11.49 0.40 -15.21
C PRO A 128 -9.99 0.13 -15.24
N LEU A 129 -9.61 -1.15 -15.25
CA LEU A 129 -8.21 -1.54 -15.37
C LEU A 129 -7.60 -0.96 -16.64
N GLN A 130 -6.43 -0.33 -16.49
CA GLN A 130 -5.60 0.16 -17.58
C GLN A 130 -4.42 -0.80 -17.77
N PRO A 131 -3.82 -0.90 -18.96
CA PRO A 131 -2.60 -1.69 -19.14
C PRO A 131 -1.50 -1.31 -18.14
N ILE A 132 -0.64 -2.28 -17.79
CA ILE A 132 0.55 -2.01 -16.98
C ILE A 132 1.40 -0.96 -17.72
N PRO A 133 1.82 0.12 -17.05
CA PRO A 133 2.67 1.13 -17.68
C PRO A 133 3.99 0.52 -18.15
N GLU A 134 4.40 0.85 -19.38
CA GLU A 134 5.78 0.63 -19.83
C GLU A 134 6.66 1.68 -19.14
N SER A 135 7.28 1.31 -18.02
CA SER A 135 8.09 2.22 -17.22
C SER A 135 9.26 1.49 -16.57
N ASP A 136 10.46 2.03 -16.75
CA ASP A 136 11.69 1.54 -16.10
C ASP A 136 11.69 1.77 -14.58
N LEU A 137 10.75 2.58 -14.09
CA LEU A 137 10.59 2.88 -12.67
C LEU A 137 10.02 1.69 -11.88
N ILE A 138 9.31 0.77 -12.55
CA ILE A 138 8.64 -0.34 -11.88
C ILE A 138 9.21 -1.69 -12.31
N GLN A 139 9.15 -2.66 -11.41
CA GLN A 139 9.44 -4.05 -11.67
C GLN A 139 8.24 -4.90 -11.29
N VAL A 140 7.79 -5.73 -12.24
CA VAL A 140 6.69 -6.69 -12.04
C VAL A 140 7.26 -8.10 -12.13
N GLY A 141 7.01 -8.88 -11.09
CA GLY A 141 7.61 -10.20 -10.90
C GLY A 141 9.01 -10.12 -10.27
N PHE A 142 9.43 -11.23 -9.67
CA PHE A 142 10.77 -11.35 -9.07
C PHE A 142 11.47 -12.60 -9.63
N PRO A 143 12.73 -12.49 -10.12
CA PRO A 143 13.46 -13.64 -10.66
C PRO A 143 13.54 -14.80 -9.66
N GLY A 144 13.20 -16.00 -10.10
CA GLY A 144 13.29 -17.23 -9.29
C GLY A 144 12.13 -17.49 -8.33
N ARG A 145 11.06 -16.67 -8.31
CA ARG A 145 9.79 -17.08 -7.70
C ARG A 145 8.94 -17.83 -8.73
N PRO A 146 8.51 -19.08 -8.45
CA PRO A 146 7.53 -19.75 -9.30
C PRO A 146 6.23 -18.93 -9.31
N SER A 147 5.56 -18.89 -10.46
CA SER A 147 4.21 -18.29 -10.52
C SER A 147 3.26 -19.11 -9.66
N GLY A 148 2.27 -18.47 -9.04
CA GLY A 148 1.23 -19.22 -8.34
C GLY A 148 0.26 -18.38 -7.54
N GLU A 149 0.74 -17.58 -6.59
CA GLU A 149 -0.15 -16.95 -5.60
C GLU A 149 0.18 -15.50 -5.28
N LEU A 150 1.40 -15.05 -5.57
CA LEU A 150 1.87 -13.74 -5.14
C LEU A 150 2.87 -13.18 -6.14
N THR A 151 2.60 -11.97 -6.61
CA THR A 151 3.44 -11.24 -7.57
C THR A 151 4.09 -10.06 -6.88
N TYR A 152 5.42 -9.95 -6.99
CA TYR A 152 6.13 -8.74 -6.57
C TYR A 152 5.82 -7.59 -7.53
N ILE A 153 5.48 -6.43 -7.01
CA ILE A 153 5.43 -5.17 -7.76
C ILE A 153 6.10 -4.09 -6.91
N GLY A 154 7.08 -3.41 -7.48
CA GLY A 154 7.80 -2.40 -6.72
C GLY A 154 8.73 -1.56 -7.57
N SER A 155 9.52 -0.75 -6.89
CA SER A 155 10.59 0.06 -7.46
C SER A 155 11.76 0.03 -6.49
N TRP A 156 12.83 -0.67 -6.84
CA TRP A 156 14.03 -0.68 -5.98
C TRP A 156 14.67 0.71 -5.88
N GLN A 157 14.61 1.51 -6.95
CA GLN A 157 15.16 2.87 -7.00
C GLN A 157 14.48 3.80 -6.00
N TRP A 158 13.18 3.60 -5.78
CA TRP A 158 12.32 4.41 -4.92
C TRP A 158 11.99 3.76 -3.57
N ASP A 159 12.63 2.62 -3.27
CA ASP A 159 12.41 1.83 -2.05
C ASP A 159 10.96 1.36 -1.85
N ILE A 160 10.27 1.06 -2.95
CA ILE A 160 8.88 0.58 -2.94
C ILE A 160 8.88 -0.93 -3.12
N HIS A 161 8.29 -1.65 -2.18
CA HIS A 161 8.19 -3.09 -2.20
C HIS A 161 6.78 -3.53 -1.87
N SER A 162 6.19 -4.32 -2.77
CA SER A 162 4.81 -4.73 -2.64
C SER A 162 4.57 -6.14 -3.18
N GLU A 163 3.46 -6.72 -2.76
CA GLU A 163 2.99 -8.04 -3.08
C GLU A 163 1.50 -7.98 -3.44
N ALA A 164 1.13 -8.52 -4.61
CA ALA A 164 -0.27 -8.64 -5.04
C ALA A 164 -0.66 -10.10 -5.22
N HIS A 165 -1.85 -10.45 -4.74
CA HIS A 165 -2.42 -11.81 -4.78
C HIS A 165 -3.33 -12.06 -5.99
N SER A 166 -3.67 -11.03 -6.77
CA SER A 166 -4.47 -11.18 -7.99
C SER A 166 -3.90 -10.37 -9.16
N PRO A 167 -4.12 -10.81 -10.42
CA PRO A 167 -3.72 -10.05 -11.62
C PRO A 167 -4.25 -8.62 -11.63
N ASP A 168 -5.48 -8.40 -11.16
CA ASP A 168 -6.09 -7.07 -11.08
C ASP A 168 -5.28 -6.15 -10.16
N PHE A 169 -4.84 -6.65 -9.00
CA PHE A 169 -4.00 -5.88 -8.09
C PHE A 169 -2.59 -5.69 -8.61
N VAL A 170 -2.04 -6.61 -9.42
CA VAL A 170 -0.76 -6.37 -10.13
C VAL A 170 -0.86 -5.11 -10.99
N VAL A 171 -1.94 -5.02 -11.79
CA VAL A 171 -2.18 -3.92 -12.71
C VAL A 171 -2.42 -2.60 -11.95
N ARG A 172 -3.31 -2.63 -10.95
CA ARG A 172 -3.62 -1.44 -10.15
C ARG A 172 -2.42 -0.94 -9.37
N ALA A 173 -1.65 -1.84 -8.75
CA ALA A 173 -0.45 -1.48 -8.00
C ALA A 173 0.63 -0.91 -8.91
N ALA A 174 0.88 -1.51 -10.08
CA ALA A 174 1.86 -0.99 -11.03
C ALA A 174 1.55 0.46 -11.43
N ARG A 175 0.29 0.76 -11.72
CA ARG A 175 -0.16 2.12 -12.04
C ARG A 175 -0.03 3.06 -10.85
N ALA A 176 -0.49 2.64 -9.67
CA ALA A 176 -0.43 3.42 -8.45
C ALA A 176 1.01 3.79 -8.04
N ILE A 177 1.96 2.88 -8.26
CA ILE A 177 3.39 3.13 -8.01
C ILE A 177 3.93 4.20 -8.94
N VAL A 178 3.66 4.10 -10.25
CA VAL A 178 4.06 5.13 -11.22
C VAL A 178 3.44 6.48 -10.86
N ASP A 179 2.14 6.51 -10.58
CA ASP A 179 1.44 7.74 -10.18
C ASP A 179 2.04 8.36 -8.90
N ALA A 180 2.43 7.53 -7.92
CA ALA A 180 3.04 7.99 -6.67
C ALA A 180 4.43 8.60 -6.91
N ILE A 181 5.23 7.95 -7.76
CA ILE A 181 6.55 8.45 -8.16
C ILE A 181 6.42 9.77 -8.93
N GLU A 182 5.58 9.81 -9.96
CA GLU A 182 5.38 11.02 -10.77
C GLU A 182 4.82 12.19 -9.94
N ALA A 183 3.94 11.92 -8.97
CA ALA A 183 3.47 12.93 -8.03
C ALA A 183 4.63 13.46 -7.17
N ARG A 184 5.48 12.55 -6.68
CA ARG A 184 6.64 12.93 -5.85
C ARG A 184 7.67 13.72 -6.63
N GLU A 185 7.92 13.39 -7.89
CA GLU A 185 8.84 14.12 -8.78
C GLU A 185 8.37 15.54 -9.09
N LYS A 186 7.06 15.79 -9.15
CA LYS A 186 6.51 17.15 -9.34
C LYS A 186 6.69 18.05 -8.12
N ASP A 187 6.88 17.45 -6.95
CA ASP A 187 7.12 18.14 -5.68
C ASP A 187 8.61 18.34 -5.37
N LEU A 188 9.52 17.91 -6.25
CA LEU A 188 10.98 18.08 -6.16
C LEU A 188 11.45 19.32 -6.95
#